data_AF-A0A8J3RII4-F1
#
_entry.id   AF-A0A8J3RII4-F1
#
_cell.length_a   1.000
_cell.length_b   1.000
_cell.length_c   1.000
_cell.angle_alpha   90.00
_cell.angle_beta   90.00
_cell.angle_gamma   90.00
#
_symmetry.space_group_name_H-M   'P 1'
#
loop_
_entity.id
_entity.type
_entity.pdbx_description
1 polymer ?
#
loop_
_entity_poly.entity_id
_entity_poly.type
_entity_poly.pdbx_seq_one_letter_code
_entity_poly.pdbx_strand_id
1 'polypeptide(L)'
;MLLLGVLWLVLTPACLWFLVRGRGLPRAGALLTLAGLEAATIWFDAGAGPRTPLAQPAASSAGPASSASSASSVTQPSGAAAPCSGRLPVPERAKLVAHEDGIRAVALSWTAAPDECATATVVLRHRNQRIKVWLSEGPGGHRSPDAFRVPVTVSDGVASARVRLAPPLPGGTGLTTVDGRTGRPIALR
;
A
#
# COMPACT_ATOMS: atom_id res chain seq x y z
N MET A 1 -34.45 -26.84 -24.19
CA MET A 1 -33.78 -27.07 -22.89
C MET A 1 -32.35 -27.56 -23.05
N LEU A 2 -32.08 -28.76 -23.59
CA LEU A 2 -30.71 -29.31 -23.71
C LEU A 2 -29.70 -28.36 -24.41
N LEU A 3 -30.09 -27.74 -25.53
CA LEU A 3 -29.25 -26.78 -26.26
C LEU A 3 -28.77 -25.58 -25.41
N LEU A 4 -29.57 -25.14 -24.43
CA LEU A 4 -29.22 -24.00 -23.58
C LEU A 4 -28.13 -24.37 -22.56
N GLY A 5 -28.20 -25.59 -22.00
CA GLY A 5 -27.18 -26.12 -21.10
C GLY A 5 -25.84 -26.35 -21.81
N VAL A 6 -25.86 -26.93 -23.01
CA VAL A 6 -24.63 -27.14 -23.81
C VAL A 6 -23.98 -25.82 -24.20
N LEU A 7 -24.78 -24.80 -24.58
CA LEU A 7 -24.25 -23.47 -24.90
C LEU A 7 -23.56 -22.82 -23.69
N TRP A 8 -24.14 -22.94 -22.49
CA TRP A 8 -23.54 -22.47 -21.24
C TRP A 8 -22.24 -23.18 -20.87
N LEU A 9 -22.17 -24.49 -21.10
CA LEU A 9 -21.02 -25.34 -20.79
C LEU A 9 -19.78 -24.98 -21.62
N VAL A 10 -19.97 -24.46 -22.84
CA VAL A 10 -18.88 -24.03 -23.73
C VAL A 10 -18.53 -22.54 -23.52
N LEU A 11 -19.53 -21.70 -23.26
CA LEU A 11 -19.34 -20.24 -23.15
C LEU A 11 -18.52 -19.86 -21.89
N THR A 12 -18.75 -20.54 -20.77
CA THR A 12 -18.04 -20.26 -19.50
C THR A 12 -16.51 -20.52 -19.55
N PRO A 13 -16.01 -21.70 -19.97
CA PRO A 13 -14.55 -21.91 -20.09
C PRO A 13 -13.93 -21.05 -21.20
N ALA A 14 -14.65 -20.77 -22.30
CA ALA A 14 -14.16 -19.87 -23.34
C ALA A 14 -13.95 -18.43 -22.82
N CYS A 15 -14.92 -17.87 -22.09
CA CYS A 15 -14.77 -16.56 -21.45
C CYS A 15 -13.60 -16.51 -20.48
N LEU A 16 -13.44 -17.54 -19.63
CA LEU A 16 -12.31 -17.63 -18.69
C LEU A 16 -10.95 -17.69 -19.41
N TRP A 17 -10.86 -18.48 -20.48
CA TRP A 17 -9.66 -18.59 -21.32
C TRP A 17 -9.29 -17.26 -21.99
N PHE A 18 -10.26 -16.56 -22.58
CA PHE A 18 -10.03 -15.24 -23.19
C PHE A 18 -9.63 -14.16 -22.19
N LEU A 19 -10.14 -14.21 -20.95
CA LEU A 19 -9.81 -13.24 -19.90
C LEU A 19 -8.35 -13.39 -19.43
N VAL A 20 -7.88 -14.64 -19.29
CA VAL A 20 -6.50 -14.98 -18.92
C VAL A 20 -5.50 -14.71 -20.06
N ARG A 21 -5.84 -15.02 -21.32
CA ARG A 21 -4.89 -14.98 -22.45
C ARG A 21 -4.97 -13.73 -23.34
N GLY A 22 -6.08 -12.99 -23.32
CA GLY A 22 -6.40 -11.94 -24.32
C GLY A 22 -5.79 -10.55 -24.06
N ARG A 23 -5.27 -9.92 -25.12
CA ARG A 23 -4.85 -8.51 -25.15
C ARG A 23 -5.90 -7.67 -25.89
N GLY A 24 -6.40 -6.60 -25.27
CA GLY A 24 -7.32 -5.64 -25.91
C GLY A 24 -8.75 -6.16 -26.08
N LEU A 25 -9.20 -6.28 -27.34
CA LEU A 25 -10.60 -6.56 -27.72
C LEU A 25 -11.31 -7.68 -26.92
N PRO A 26 -10.75 -8.90 -26.74
CA PRO A 26 -11.49 -9.97 -26.06
C PRO A 26 -11.78 -9.69 -24.57
N ARG A 27 -11.03 -8.80 -23.91
CA ARG A 27 -11.34 -8.36 -22.54
C ARG A 27 -12.52 -7.40 -22.49
N ALA A 28 -12.69 -6.55 -23.51
CA ALA A 28 -13.87 -5.68 -23.60
C ALA A 28 -15.14 -6.51 -23.76
N GLY A 29 -15.11 -7.56 -24.58
CA GLY A 29 -16.20 -8.52 -24.71
C GLY A 29 -16.56 -9.20 -23.39
N ALA A 30 -15.56 -9.72 -22.66
CA ALA A 30 -15.77 -10.37 -21.37
C ALA A 30 -16.37 -9.42 -20.31
N LEU A 31 -15.92 -8.17 -20.25
CA LEU A 31 -16.50 -7.15 -19.36
C LEU A 31 -17.94 -6.78 -19.76
N LEU A 32 -18.22 -6.68 -21.06
CA LEU A 32 -19.58 -6.41 -21.56
C LEU A 32 -20.54 -7.56 -21.21
N THR A 33 -20.10 -8.82 -21.33
CA THR A 33 -20.90 -9.97 -20.92
C THR A 33 -21.13 -10.03 -19.41
N LEU A 34 -20.13 -9.63 -18.59
CA LEU A 34 -20.27 -9.60 -17.14
C LEU A 34 -21.28 -8.52 -16.70
N ALA A 35 -21.16 -7.31 -17.25
CA ALA A 35 -22.09 -6.21 -16.99
C ALA A 35 -23.51 -6.50 -17.50
N GLY A 36 -23.64 -7.17 -18.64
CA GLY A 36 -24.94 -7.64 -19.15
C GLY A 36 -25.59 -8.68 -18.25
N LEU A 37 -24.80 -9.58 -17.65
CA LEU A 37 -25.30 -10.57 -16.69
C LEU A 37 -25.78 -9.90 -15.40
N GLU A 38 -24.98 -8.96 -14.85
CA GLU A 38 -25.35 -8.18 -13.65
C GLU A 38 -26.65 -7.41 -13.86
N ALA A 39 -26.77 -6.68 -14.98
CA ALA A 39 -27.97 -5.93 -15.33
C ALA A 39 -29.21 -6.83 -15.47
N ALA A 40 -29.06 -8.06 -15.99
CA ALA A 40 -30.13 -9.04 -16.07
C ALA A 40 -30.56 -9.56 -14.69
N THR A 41 -29.63 -9.79 -13.75
CA THR A 41 -29.97 -10.12 -12.36
C THR A 41 -30.66 -8.98 -11.62
N ILE A 42 -30.22 -7.73 -11.80
CA ILE A 42 -30.86 -6.56 -11.17
C ILE A 42 -32.30 -6.38 -11.71
N TRP A 43 -32.52 -6.62 -13.00
CA TRP A 43 -33.87 -6.62 -13.59
C TRP A 43 -34.75 -7.75 -13.07
N PHE A 44 -34.18 -8.92 -12.75
CA PHE A 44 -34.92 -10.03 -12.15
C PHE A 44 -35.27 -9.75 -10.68
N ASP A 45 -34.36 -9.15 -9.92
CA ASP A 45 -34.56 -8.77 -8.52
C ASP A 45 -35.60 -7.65 -8.38
N ALA A 46 -35.58 -6.67 -9.29
CA ALA A 46 -36.61 -5.62 -9.40
C ALA A 46 -38.03 -6.14 -9.72
N GLY A 47 -38.18 -7.40 -10.12
CA GLY A 47 -39.47 -8.09 -10.27
C GLY A 47 -40.07 -8.58 -8.95
N ALA A 48 -39.30 -8.62 -7.86
CA ALA A 48 -39.77 -9.06 -6.54
C ALA A 48 -40.33 -7.86 -5.74
N GLY A 49 -41.66 -7.76 -5.69
CA GLY A 49 -42.37 -6.70 -4.98
C GLY A 49 -42.09 -6.63 -3.46
N PRO A 50 -42.37 -5.47 -2.83
CA PRO A 50 -41.77 -5.08 -1.54
C PRO A 50 -42.39 -5.78 -0.33
N ARG A 51 -41.59 -5.94 0.74
CA ARG A 51 -42.09 -6.13 2.10
C ARG A 51 -41.49 -5.12 3.07
N THR A 52 -42.40 -4.41 3.74
CA THR A 52 -42.15 -3.36 4.72
C THR A 52 -41.59 -3.90 6.05
N PRO A 53 -40.92 -3.05 6.86
CA PRO A 53 -40.26 -3.46 8.10
C PRO A 53 -41.21 -3.46 9.30
N LEU A 54 -40.98 -4.33 10.29
CA LEU A 54 -41.61 -4.22 11.62
C LEU A 54 -40.92 -5.07 12.71
N ALA A 55 -40.99 -4.55 13.95
CA ALA A 55 -40.88 -5.23 15.25
C ALA A 55 -39.50 -5.68 15.81
N GLN A 56 -38.95 -4.83 16.69
CA GLN A 56 -38.52 -5.24 18.06
C GLN A 56 -39.76 -5.60 18.91
N PRO A 57 -39.68 -6.29 20.09
CA PRO A 57 -38.58 -6.38 21.08
C PRO A 57 -38.22 -7.87 21.40
N ALA A 58 -37.61 -8.33 22.52
CA ALA A 58 -37.40 -7.74 23.85
C ALA A 58 -36.21 -8.32 24.67
N ALA A 59 -36.21 -7.99 25.96
CA ALA A 59 -35.20 -8.22 27.00
C ALA A 59 -34.92 -9.69 27.42
N SER A 60 -33.74 -9.91 28.00
CA SER A 60 -33.62 -10.46 29.37
C SER A 60 -32.23 -10.21 29.99
N SER A 61 -32.20 -10.12 31.32
CA SER A 61 -31.11 -9.62 32.17
C SER A 61 -30.37 -10.72 32.93
N ALA A 62 -29.05 -10.55 33.16
CA ALA A 62 -28.37 -10.90 34.42
C ALA A 62 -26.90 -10.43 34.43
N GLY A 63 -26.42 -9.90 35.57
CA GLY A 63 -24.99 -9.74 35.87
C GLY A 63 -24.41 -11.00 36.57
N PRO A 64 -23.27 -10.94 37.30
CA PRO A 64 -22.68 -9.75 37.93
C PRO A 64 -21.16 -9.54 37.67
N ALA A 65 -20.56 -8.60 38.41
CA ALA A 65 -19.22 -8.07 38.22
C ALA A 65 -18.06 -8.98 38.67
N SER A 66 -16.85 -8.67 38.19
CA SER A 66 -15.60 -8.97 38.89
C SER A 66 -14.50 -7.94 38.59
N SER A 67 -14.17 -7.18 39.64
CA SER A 67 -12.82 -6.79 40.06
C SER A 67 -11.87 -6.08 39.09
N ALA A 68 -11.56 -4.83 39.42
CA ALA A 68 -10.42 -4.09 38.87
C ALA A 68 -9.07 -4.67 39.33
N SER A 69 -8.03 -4.48 38.52
CA SER A 69 -6.63 -4.52 38.98
C SER A 69 -5.72 -3.66 38.08
N SER A 70 -5.43 -2.47 38.58
CA SER A 70 -4.21 -1.68 38.41
C SER A 70 -3.35 -1.92 37.16
N ALA A 71 -3.62 -1.18 36.09
CA ALA A 71 -2.61 -0.92 35.08
C ALA A 71 -1.48 -0.07 35.70
N SER A 72 -0.32 -0.68 35.92
CA SER A 72 0.87 0.03 36.41
C SER A 72 1.36 1.01 35.33
N SER A 73 1.06 2.29 35.50
CA SER A 73 1.63 3.37 34.71
C SER A 73 3.11 3.52 35.03
N VAL A 74 3.95 2.75 34.33
CA VAL A 74 5.41 2.93 34.34
C VAL A 74 5.72 4.36 33.94
N THR A 75 6.27 5.11 34.88
CA THR A 75 6.77 6.47 34.65
C THR A 75 7.89 6.42 33.63
N GLN A 76 7.62 6.86 32.40
CA GLN A 76 8.68 7.12 31.44
C GLN A 76 9.05 8.61 31.51
N PRO A 77 10.29 8.97 31.88
CA PRO A 77 10.69 10.36 31.93
C PRO A 77 10.67 10.93 30.51
N SER A 78 9.66 11.76 30.22
CA SER A 78 9.66 12.61 29.03
C SER A 78 10.65 13.74 29.21
N GLY A 79 11.94 13.38 29.16
CA GLY A 79 12.99 14.27 28.69
C GLY A 79 12.69 14.57 27.23
N ALA A 80 11.75 15.48 26.99
CA ALA A 80 11.28 15.84 25.67
C ALA A 80 12.39 16.60 24.94
N ALA A 81 13.29 15.85 24.30
CA ALA A 81 14.05 16.37 23.17
C ALA A 81 13.06 17.08 22.24
N ALA A 82 13.35 18.34 21.90
CA ALA A 82 12.41 19.19 21.19
C ALA A 82 11.86 18.45 19.96
N PRO A 83 10.53 18.33 19.82
CA PRO A 83 9.95 17.55 18.73
C PRO A 83 10.34 18.20 17.40
N CYS A 84 11.13 17.47 16.61
CA CYS A 84 11.57 17.95 15.30
C CYS A 84 10.36 18.31 14.42
N SER A 85 10.46 19.40 13.66
CA SER A 85 9.36 19.86 12.80
C SER A 85 9.19 18.88 11.65
N GLY A 86 8.16 18.04 11.72
CA GLY A 86 7.90 17.02 10.71
C GLY A 86 7.76 17.64 9.31
N ARG A 87 8.61 17.19 8.37
CA ARG A 87 8.66 17.72 7.00
C ARG A 87 8.62 16.61 5.94
N LEU A 88 8.60 17.02 4.68
CA LEU A 88 8.62 16.11 3.52
C LEU A 88 9.82 16.47 2.63
N PRO A 89 11.03 15.94 2.92
CA PRO A 89 12.24 16.26 2.18
C PRO A 89 12.16 15.76 0.74
N VAL A 90 12.89 16.44 -0.15
CA VAL A 90 13.05 15.97 -1.54
C VAL A 90 14.34 15.15 -1.61
N PRO A 91 14.28 13.84 -1.91
CA PRO A 91 15.49 13.03 -2.07
C PRO A 91 16.24 13.48 -3.33
N GLU A 92 17.47 13.95 -3.17
CA GLU A 92 18.30 14.46 -4.27
C GLU A 92 19.09 13.35 -4.95
N ARG A 93 19.58 12.39 -4.16
CA ARG A 93 20.37 11.25 -4.64
C ARG A 93 19.89 9.95 -4.02
N ALA A 94 20.01 8.88 -4.78
CA ALA A 94 19.75 7.52 -4.34
C ALA A 94 20.90 6.62 -4.78
N LYS A 95 21.32 5.73 -3.89
CA LYS A 95 22.33 4.70 -4.14
C LYS A 95 21.72 3.33 -3.96
N LEU A 96 21.73 2.56 -5.04
CA LEU A 96 21.25 1.18 -5.06
C LEU A 96 22.37 0.26 -4.61
N VAL A 97 22.14 -0.50 -3.54
CA VAL A 97 23.11 -1.45 -2.98
C VAL A 97 22.76 -2.84 -3.49
N ALA A 98 23.42 -3.24 -4.57
CA ALA A 98 23.32 -4.57 -5.15
C ALA A 98 24.13 -5.60 -4.36
N HIS A 99 23.68 -6.85 -4.48
CA HIS A 99 24.35 -8.10 -4.14
C HIS A 99 24.04 -9.10 -5.27
N GLU A 100 24.59 -10.30 -5.23
CA GLU A 100 24.35 -11.36 -6.23
C GLU A 100 22.86 -11.63 -6.49
N ASP A 101 22.03 -11.65 -5.45
CA ASP A 101 20.57 -11.89 -5.54
C ASP A 101 19.75 -10.64 -5.90
N GLY A 102 20.39 -9.53 -6.29
CA GLY A 102 19.76 -8.25 -6.56
C GLY A 102 19.95 -7.21 -5.46
N ILE A 103 19.05 -6.23 -5.38
CA ILE A 103 19.22 -5.03 -4.57
C ILE A 103 18.70 -5.27 -3.15
N ARG A 104 19.62 -5.21 -2.19
CA ARG A 104 19.37 -5.46 -0.76
C ARG A 104 19.20 -4.18 0.07
N ALA A 105 19.56 -3.01 -0.46
CA ALA A 105 19.27 -1.74 0.19
C ALA A 105 19.20 -0.56 -0.80
N VAL A 106 18.48 0.49 -0.39
CA VAL A 106 18.49 1.81 -1.02
C VAL A 106 18.99 2.80 0.02
N ALA A 107 20.09 3.48 -0.27
CA ALA A 107 20.52 4.65 0.50
C ALA A 107 20.01 5.92 -0.19
N LEU A 108 19.49 6.85 0.59
CA LEU A 108 18.94 8.13 0.12
C LEU A 108 19.72 9.27 0.77
N SER A 109 19.90 10.38 0.06
CA SER A 109 20.46 11.61 0.63
C SER A 109 19.75 12.86 0.14
N TRP A 110 19.65 13.85 1.01
CA TRP A 110 19.00 15.14 0.80
C TRP A 110 19.71 16.23 1.63
N THR A 111 19.49 17.51 1.29
CA THR A 111 19.96 18.63 2.11
C THR A 111 19.33 18.58 3.51
N ALA A 112 20.17 18.61 4.56
CA ALA A 112 19.72 18.60 5.94
C ALA A 112 19.09 19.95 6.34
N ALA A 113 18.10 19.93 7.22
CA ALA A 113 17.56 21.14 7.86
C ALA A 113 18.23 21.40 9.23
N PRO A 114 18.13 22.63 9.77
CA PRO A 114 18.64 22.95 11.11
C PRO A 114 18.03 22.09 12.23
N ASP A 115 16.79 21.64 12.06
CA ASP A 115 16.03 20.81 13.00
C ASP A 115 15.73 19.40 12.45
N GLU A 116 16.73 18.77 11.80
CA GLU A 116 16.62 17.43 11.22
C GLU A 116 16.06 16.38 12.20
N CYS A 117 15.07 15.61 11.75
CA CYS A 117 14.55 14.51 12.55
C CYS A 117 15.53 13.32 12.59
N ALA A 118 15.82 12.82 13.80
CA ALA A 118 16.65 11.62 13.99
C ALA A 118 16.11 10.34 13.30
N THR A 119 14.84 10.31 12.90
CA THR A 119 14.26 9.23 12.10
C THR A 119 13.39 9.78 10.95
N ALA A 120 13.51 9.13 9.80
CA ALA A 120 12.65 9.33 8.64
C ALA A 120 11.77 8.09 8.41
N THR A 121 10.62 8.30 7.80
CA THR A 121 9.72 7.26 7.29
C THR A 121 9.79 7.27 5.76
N VAL A 122 10.28 6.16 5.20
CA VAL A 122 10.47 5.97 3.76
C VAL A 122 9.51 4.91 3.25
N VAL A 123 8.75 5.19 2.19
CA VAL A 123 7.99 4.19 1.46
C VAL A 123 8.69 3.92 0.13
N LEU A 124 8.96 2.64 -0.16
CA LEU A 124 9.56 2.20 -1.43
C LEU A 124 8.56 1.35 -2.20
N ARG A 125 8.26 1.71 -3.45
CA ARG A 125 7.37 0.91 -4.31
C ARG A 125 8.01 0.63 -5.67
N HIS A 126 8.33 -0.64 -5.90
CA HIS A 126 8.88 -1.10 -7.17
C HIS A 126 7.75 -1.41 -8.18
N ARG A 127 7.84 -0.85 -9.39
CA ARG A 127 6.98 -1.19 -10.54
C ARG A 127 7.66 -0.81 -11.85
N ASN A 128 7.65 -1.69 -12.86
CA ASN A 128 8.13 -1.43 -14.22
C ASN A 128 9.57 -0.84 -14.27
N GLN A 129 10.54 -1.50 -13.64
CA GLN A 129 11.93 -1.02 -13.53
C GLN A 129 12.09 0.37 -12.87
N ARG A 130 11.11 0.80 -12.08
CA ARG A 130 11.16 2.03 -11.28
C ARG A 130 10.93 1.76 -9.81
N ILE A 131 11.83 2.27 -8.96
CA ILE A 131 11.60 2.39 -7.52
C ILE A 131 11.06 3.80 -7.28
N LYS A 132 9.77 3.89 -6.91
CA LYS A 132 9.20 5.13 -6.38
C LYS A 132 9.54 5.26 -4.90
N VAL A 133 10.02 6.45 -4.52
CA VAL A 133 10.47 6.77 -3.15
C VAL A 133 9.62 7.90 -2.59
N TRP A 134 8.91 7.66 -1.49
CA TRP A 134 8.32 8.74 -0.69
C TRP A 134 9.12 8.87 0.61
N LEU A 135 9.59 10.08 0.90
CA LEU A 135 10.36 10.41 2.09
C LEU A 135 9.57 11.40 2.94
N SER A 136 9.50 11.14 4.25
CA SER A 136 8.84 11.98 5.24
C SER A 136 9.57 11.90 6.57
N GLU A 137 9.59 12.99 7.32
CA GLU A 137 10.26 13.11 8.62
C GLU A 137 9.27 13.46 9.73
N GLY A 138 9.64 13.11 10.96
CA GLY A 138 8.88 13.45 12.16
C GLY A 138 7.81 12.43 12.58
N PRO A 139 6.98 12.78 13.58
CA PRO A 139 6.06 11.86 14.22
C PRO A 139 4.86 11.48 13.32
N GLY A 140 4.49 12.34 12.37
CA GLY A 140 3.33 12.18 11.48
C GLY A 140 3.59 11.46 10.15
N GLY A 141 4.70 10.73 10.01
CA GLY A 141 5.03 9.97 8.79
C GLY A 141 3.89 9.03 8.36
N HIS A 142 3.67 8.88 7.05
CA HIS A 142 2.58 8.06 6.50
C HIS A 142 2.66 6.62 6.99
N ARG A 143 1.62 6.18 7.72
CA ARG A 143 1.45 4.77 8.14
C ARG A 143 0.96 3.92 6.97
N SER A 144 1.88 3.54 6.09
CA SER A 144 1.69 2.47 5.12
C SER A 144 2.26 1.16 5.68
N PRO A 145 1.71 -0.03 5.36
CA PRO A 145 2.39 -1.29 5.64
C PRO A 145 3.78 -1.39 4.95
N ASP A 146 3.97 -0.68 3.84
CA ASP A 146 5.23 -0.60 3.09
C ASP A 146 6.19 0.52 3.61
N ALA A 147 5.93 1.06 4.81
CA ALA A 147 6.70 2.17 5.38
C ALA A 147 7.85 1.70 6.29
N PHE A 148 9.08 2.02 5.89
CA PHE A 148 10.29 1.77 6.64
C PHE A 148 10.63 2.99 7.50
N ARG A 149 10.56 2.84 8.83
CA ARG A 149 11.16 3.83 9.76
C ARG A 149 12.65 3.55 9.86
N VAL A 150 13.47 4.53 9.48
CA VAL A 150 14.93 4.42 9.40
C VAL A 150 15.60 5.57 10.15
N PRO A 151 16.77 5.34 10.77
CA PRO A 151 17.56 6.41 11.36
C PRO A 151 18.10 7.34 10.26
N VAL A 152 18.20 8.63 10.57
CA VAL A 152 18.83 9.64 9.72
C VAL A 152 20.22 9.96 10.29
N THR A 153 21.21 9.98 9.41
CA THR A 153 22.58 10.40 9.71
C THR A 153 22.90 11.68 8.94
N VAL A 154 23.24 12.75 9.66
CA VAL A 154 23.64 14.04 9.09
C VAL A 154 25.16 14.16 9.10
N SER A 155 25.74 14.58 7.99
CA SER A 155 27.17 14.89 7.86
C SER A 155 27.36 15.96 6.79
N ASP A 156 28.18 16.98 7.05
CA ASP A 156 28.50 18.06 6.10
C ASP A 156 27.27 18.75 5.46
N GLY A 157 26.20 18.95 6.24
CA GLY A 157 24.94 19.54 5.75
C GLY A 157 24.09 18.60 4.88
N VAL A 158 24.50 17.35 4.70
CA VAL A 158 23.75 16.32 3.97
C VAL A 158 23.16 15.33 4.97
N ALA A 159 21.84 15.18 4.92
CA ALA A 159 21.13 14.13 5.63
C ALA A 159 21.04 12.88 4.76
N SER A 160 21.10 11.72 5.40
CA SER A 160 21.12 10.42 4.72
C SER A 160 20.41 9.35 5.53
N ALA A 161 19.78 8.39 4.84
CA ALA A 161 19.20 7.21 5.47
C ALA A 161 19.31 5.98 4.57
N ARG A 162 19.34 4.79 5.17
CA ARG A 162 19.50 3.51 4.47
C ARG A 162 18.34 2.57 4.75
N VAL A 163 17.52 2.32 3.74
CA VAL A 163 16.43 1.34 3.79
C VAL A 163 16.97 -0.02 3.36
N ARG A 164 16.78 -1.05 4.20
CA ARG A 164 17.07 -2.45 3.85
C ARG A 164 15.83 -3.07 3.19
N LEU A 165 16.05 -3.86 2.14
CA LEU A 165 15.02 -4.55 1.38
C LEU A 165 15.04 -6.04 1.72
N ALA A 166 13.91 -6.56 2.20
CA ALA A 166 13.68 -7.97 2.47
C ALA A 166 12.24 -8.32 2.03
N PRO A 167 12.04 -9.17 1.00
CA PRO A 167 13.07 -9.78 0.15
C PRO A 167 13.86 -8.75 -0.70
N PRO A 168 15.04 -9.11 -1.25
CA PRO A 168 15.75 -8.27 -2.20
C PRO A 168 14.90 -7.95 -3.44
N LEU A 169 15.07 -6.76 -4.00
CA LEU A 169 14.47 -6.43 -5.30
C LEU A 169 15.31 -7.04 -6.43
N PRO A 170 14.69 -7.59 -7.50
CA PRO A 170 15.44 -8.15 -8.62
C PRO A 170 16.35 -7.08 -9.25
N GLY A 171 17.65 -7.39 -9.31
CA GLY A 171 18.64 -6.53 -9.97
C GLY A 171 18.42 -6.56 -11.49
N GLY A 172 18.41 -5.39 -12.13
CA GLY A 172 18.24 -5.28 -13.58
C GLY A 172 18.91 -4.02 -14.12
N THR A 173 19.50 -4.13 -15.30
CA THR A 173 20.02 -2.98 -16.06
C THR A 173 18.87 -2.03 -16.38
N GLY A 174 19.00 -0.75 -16.00
CA GLY A 174 17.98 0.27 -16.23
C GLY A 174 16.98 0.47 -15.08
N LEU A 175 17.20 -0.15 -13.91
CA LEU A 175 16.41 0.19 -12.72
C LEU A 175 16.65 1.66 -12.33
N THR A 176 15.58 2.44 -12.22
CA THR A 176 15.65 3.88 -11.92
C THR A 176 14.90 4.25 -10.64
N THR A 177 15.50 5.15 -9.85
CA THR A 177 14.87 5.75 -8.68
C THR A 177 14.14 7.03 -9.06
N VAL A 178 12.89 7.18 -8.63
CA VAL A 178 12.09 8.38 -8.85
C VAL A 178 11.42 8.83 -7.56
N ASP A 179 11.26 10.13 -7.37
CA ASP A 179 10.44 10.66 -6.29
C ASP A 179 8.99 10.25 -6.53
N GLY A 180 8.38 9.62 -5.53
CA GLY A 180 7.00 9.16 -5.57
C GLY A 180 5.97 10.29 -5.54
N ARG A 181 6.35 11.48 -5.06
CA ARG A 181 5.50 12.69 -5.05
C ARG A 181 5.47 13.37 -6.41
N THR A 182 6.63 13.69 -6.98
CA THR A 182 6.73 14.44 -8.25
C THR A 182 6.88 13.59 -9.50
N GLY A 183 7.25 12.30 -9.36
CA GLY A 183 7.59 11.42 -10.48
C GLY A 183 8.94 11.71 -11.14
N ARG A 184 9.69 12.72 -10.65
CA ARG A 184 10.99 13.11 -11.20
C ARG A 184 12.07 12.07 -10.88
N PRO A 185 13.08 11.86 -11.75
CA PRO A 185 14.20 11.00 -11.45
C PRO A 185 15.02 11.55 -10.29
N ILE A 186 15.41 10.66 -9.37
CA ILE A 186 16.40 10.91 -8.32
C ILE A 186 17.75 10.47 -8.87
N ALA A 187 18.79 11.28 -8.72
CA ALA A 187 20.11 10.99 -9.29
C ALA A 187 20.72 9.72 -8.67
N LEU A 188 21.15 8.78 -9.52
CA LEU A 188 21.83 7.55 -9.09
C LEU A 188 23.34 7.79 -8.87
N ARG A 189 23.92 7.21 -7.81
CA ARG A 189 25.35 7.33 -7.42
C ARG A 189 25.85 6.12 -6.61
#